data_AF-A0A1F9E047-F1
#
_entry.id   AF-A0A1F9E047-F1
#
_cell.length_a   1.000
_cell.length_b   1.000
_cell.length_c   1.000
_cell.angle_alpha   90.00
_cell.angle_beta   90.00
_cell.angle_gamma   90.00
#
_symmetry.space_group_name_H-M   'P 1'
#
loop_
_entity.id
_entity.type
_entity.pdbx_description
1 polymer ?
#
loop_
_entity_poly.entity_id
_entity_poly.type
_entity_poly.pdbx_seq_one_letter_code
_entity_poly.pdbx_strand_id
1 'polypeptide(L)'
;MKPSKLILSILPEPMAICRLGKDALIPDWALAGSFLSITRTLDELSIVCPQILVPAGIKKEDDWRCLRVEGTLDFSLTGVIASLATPLALEGVSVFTLSTYDTDYLMVK
;
A
#
# COMPACT_ATOMS: atom_id res chain seq x y z
N MET A 1 9.69 -23.22 7.98
CA MET A 1 10.69 -22.21 7.53
C MET A 1 11.16 -21.44 8.75
N LYS A 2 12.47 -21.19 8.90
CA LYS A 2 12.94 -20.18 9.86
C LYS A 2 12.44 -18.81 9.37
N PRO A 3 11.85 -17.97 10.21
CA PRO A 3 11.46 -16.63 9.79
C PRO A 3 12.74 -15.88 9.38
N SER A 4 12.79 -15.40 8.14
CA SER A 4 13.81 -14.46 7.71
C SER A 4 13.58 -13.16 8.48
N LYS A 5 14.66 -12.59 9.01
CA LYS A 5 14.60 -11.30 9.70
C LYS A 5 14.34 -10.22 8.66
N LEU A 6 13.10 -9.74 8.58
CA LEU A 6 12.74 -8.60 7.74
C LEU A 6 13.09 -7.31 8.47
N ILE A 7 13.65 -6.36 7.72
CA ILE A 7 13.86 -4.98 8.19
C ILE A 7 12.77 -4.14 7.55
N LEU A 8 12.03 -3.40 8.36
CA LEU A 8 10.95 -2.54 7.91
C LEU A 8 11.31 -1.09 8.15
N SER A 9 11.07 -0.24 7.16
CA SER A 9 11.06 1.22 7.33
C SER A 9 9.63 1.75 7.19
N ILE A 10 9.36 2.92 7.76
CA ILE A 10 8.05 3.55 7.68
C ILE A 10 8.17 4.75 6.74
N LEU A 11 7.26 4.86 5.79
CA LEU A 11 7.15 6.05 4.96
C LEU A 11 6.72 7.25 5.83
N PRO A 12 7.23 8.46 5.52
CA PRO A 12 7.00 9.61 6.38
C PRO A 12 5.54 10.06 6.35
N GLU A 13 4.89 10.00 5.20
CA GLU A 13 3.51 10.45 5.04
C GLU A 13 2.47 9.38 5.45
N PRO A 14 1.35 9.78 6.06
CA PRO A 14 0.15 8.96 6.09
C PRO A 14 -0.45 8.87 4.68
N MET A 15 -0.99 7.71 4.36
CA MET A 15 -1.46 7.35 3.05
C MET A 15 -2.99 7.25 3.02
N ALA A 16 -3.55 7.48 1.84
CA ALA A 16 -4.96 7.26 1.56
C ALA A 16 -5.13 6.21 0.46
N ILE A 17 -6.20 5.43 0.56
CA ILE A 17 -6.66 4.50 -0.48
C ILE A 17 -7.93 5.09 -1.09
N CYS A 18 -7.82 5.61 -2.31
CA CYS A 18 -8.89 6.30 -3.01
C CYS A 18 -9.57 5.38 -4.03
N ARG A 19 -10.88 5.54 -4.17
CA ARG A 19 -11.67 4.89 -5.23
C ARG A 19 -12.22 5.91 -6.20
N LEU A 20 -11.89 5.74 -7.48
CA LEU A 20 -12.46 6.47 -8.60
C LEU A 20 -13.24 5.51 -9.52
N GLY A 21 -14.00 6.07 -10.48
CA GLY A 21 -14.71 5.27 -11.48
C GLY A 21 -13.76 4.45 -12.37
N LYS A 22 -14.21 3.29 -12.83
CA LYS A 22 -13.42 2.35 -13.66
C LYS A 22 -12.81 2.96 -14.93
N ASP A 23 -13.46 3.97 -15.49
CA ASP A 23 -13.03 4.67 -16.72
C ASP A 23 -12.44 6.05 -16.42
N ALA A 24 -12.29 6.42 -15.14
CA ALA A 24 -11.69 7.70 -14.76
C ALA A 24 -10.24 7.79 -15.24
N LEU A 25 -9.85 8.96 -15.72
CA LEU A 25 -8.45 9.27 -15.98
C LEU A 25 -7.65 9.28 -14.68
N ILE A 26 -6.34 9.05 -14.79
CA ILE A 26 -5.43 9.23 -13.66
C ILE A 26 -5.36 10.73 -13.37
N PRO A 27 -5.72 11.18 -12.16
CA PRO A 27 -5.77 12.60 -11.86
C PRO A 27 -4.40 13.17 -11.49
N ASP A 28 -4.16 14.43 -11.85
CA ASP A 28 -2.86 15.10 -11.62
C ASP A 28 -2.46 15.17 -10.14
N TRP A 29 -3.44 15.29 -9.23
CA TRP A 29 -3.16 15.33 -7.78
C TRP A 29 -2.51 14.03 -7.28
N ALA A 30 -2.81 12.88 -7.90
CA ALA A 30 -2.20 11.62 -7.51
C ALA A 30 -0.73 11.54 -7.96
N LEU A 31 -0.39 12.21 -9.06
CA LEU A 31 0.95 12.20 -9.65
C LEU A 31 1.95 13.09 -8.89
N ALA A 32 1.47 13.97 -8.00
CA ALA A 32 2.32 14.88 -7.24
C ALA A 32 3.04 14.22 -6.04
N GLY A 33 2.73 12.96 -5.71
CA GLY A 33 3.25 12.26 -4.54
C GLY A 33 4.57 11.51 -4.77
N SER A 34 5.36 11.35 -3.70
CA SER A 34 6.59 10.56 -3.67
C SER A 34 6.35 9.04 -3.73
N PHE A 35 5.17 8.60 -3.29
CA PHE A 35 4.70 7.22 -3.40
C PHE A 35 3.34 7.21 -4.11
N LEU A 36 3.21 6.33 -5.10
CA LEU A 36 2.00 6.17 -5.88
C LEU A 36 1.83 4.72 -6.31
N SER A 37 0.66 4.15 -6.01
CA SER A 37 0.19 2.91 -6.61
C SER A 37 -1.15 3.14 -7.29
N ILE A 38 -1.27 2.69 -8.53
CA ILE A 38 -2.51 2.79 -9.32
C ILE A 38 -2.88 1.41 -9.82
N THR A 39 -4.06 0.95 -9.43
CA THR A 39 -4.62 -0.32 -9.89
C THR A 39 -5.95 -0.04 -10.58
N ARG A 40 -6.05 -0.37 -11.86
CA ARG A 40 -7.32 -0.35 -12.60
C ARG A 40 -7.86 -1.75 -12.70
N THR A 41 -9.11 -1.93 -12.28
CA THR A 41 -9.87 -3.17 -12.45
C THR A 41 -11.05 -2.92 -13.38
N LEU A 42 -11.89 -3.93 -13.59
CA LEU A 42 -13.15 -3.75 -14.32
C LEU A 42 -14.16 -2.88 -13.54
N ASP A 43 -13.96 -2.70 -12.24
CA ASP A 43 -14.93 -2.08 -11.32
C ASP A 43 -14.52 -0.68 -10.85
N GLU A 44 -13.22 -0.39 -10.83
CA GLU A 44 -12.70 0.86 -10.28
C GLU A 44 -11.29 1.22 -10.76
N LEU A 45 -10.93 2.48 -10.48
CA LEU A 45 -9.55 2.93 -10.41
C LEU A 45 -9.21 3.14 -8.92
N SER A 46 -8.36 2.28 -8.37
CA SER A 46 -7.84 2.38 -7.00
C SER A 46 -6.50 3.10 -7.01
N ILE A 47 -6.36 4.11 -6.17
CA ILE A 47 -5.15 4.94 -6.06
C ILE A 47 -4.69 4.98 -4.62
N VAL A 48 -3.42 4.64 -4.38
CA VAL A 48 -2.75 4.83 -3.10
C VAL A 48 -1.71 5.93 -3.23
N CYS A 49 -1.85 7.00 -2.44
CA CYS A 49 -0.95 8.16 -2.43
C CYS A 49 -0.96 8.85 -1.05
N PRO A 50 -0.05 9.80 -0.78
CA PRO A 50 -0.09 10.60 0.44
C PRO A 50 -1.45 11.26 0.64
N GLN A 51 -2.03 11.14 1.83
CA GLN A 51 -3.42 11.56 2.08
C GLN A 51 -3.65 13.07 1.88
N ILE A 52 -2.60 13.86 2.11
CA ILE A 52 -2.62 15.32 1.97
C ILE A 52 -2.87 15.79 0.53
N LEU A 53 -2.58 14.94 -0.45
CA LEU A 53 -2.79 15.25 -1.87
C LEU A 53 -4.24 15.03 -2.31
N VAL A 54 -5.03 14.32 -1.52
CA VAL A 54 -6.37 13.90 -1.94
C VAL A 54 -7.38 15.04 -1.74
N PRO A 55 -8.03 15.54 -2.81
CA PRO A 55 -9.02 16.60 -2.70
C PRO A 55 -10.25 16.17 -1.89
N ALA A 56 -10.98 17.16 -1.36
CA ALA A 56 -12.29 16.94 -0.76
C ALA A 56 -13.26 16.32 -1.78
N GLY A 57 -14.15 15.43 -1.31
CA GLY A 57 -15.16 14.77 -2.14
C GLY A 57 -14.71 13.51 -2.86
N ILE A 58 -13.42 13.13 -2.78
CA ILE A 58 -12.95 11.83 -3.25
C ILE A 58 -13.30 10.76 -2.20
N LYS A 59 -13.91 9.65 -2.63
CA LYS A 59 -14.13 8.48 -1.78
C LYS A 59 -12.79 7.84 -1.43
N LYS A 60 -12.45 7.80 -0.14
CA LYS A 60 -11.16 7.30 0.33
C LYS A 60 -11.23 6.74 1.74
N GLU A 61 -10.24 5.91 2.06
CA GLU A 61 -9.87 5.52 3.42
C GLU A 61 -8.55 6.21 3.77
N ASP A 62 -8.54 6.98 4.86
CA ASP A 62 -7.40 7.79 5.32
C ASP A 62 -6.65 7.15 6.51
N ASP A 63 -5.57 7.81 6.93
CA ASP A 63 -4.76 7.55 8.12
C ASP A 63 -4.02 6.20 8.12
N TRP A 64 -3.72 5.65 6.95
CA TRP A 64 -2.91 4.44 6.84
C TRP A 64 -1.41 4.76 6.98
N ARG A 65 -0.68 3.94 7.74
CA ARG A 65 0.79 4.00 7.79
C ARG A 65 1.39 2.92 6.91
N CYS A 66 2.28 3.32 6.00
CA CYS A 66 2.91 2.43 5.04
C CYS A 66 4.30 1.99 5.52
N LEU A 67 4.47 0.68 5.67
CA LEU A 67 5.74 0.02 5.98
C LEU A 67 6.33 -0.52 4.68
N ARG A 68 7.62 -0.28 4.43
CA ARG A 68 8.38 -0.85 3.32
C ARG A 68 9.26 -1.98 3.84
N VAL A 69 9.27 -3.11 3.14
CA VAL A 69 10.28 -4.15 3.37
C VAL A 69 11.60 -3.69 2.72
N GLU A 70 12.65 -3.57 3.53
CA GLU A 70 13.95 -3.12 3.05
C GLU A 70 14.67 -4.20 2.22
N GLY A 71 15.35 -3.76 1.16
CA GLY A 71 16.02 -4.62 0.19
C GLY A 71 15.12 -5.05 -0.97
N THR A 72 15.71 -5.78 -1.91
CA THR A 72 14.98 -6.40 -3.03
C THR A 72 14.60 -7.82 -2.67
N LEU A 73 13.33 -8.16 -2.87
CA LEU A 73 12.80 -9.49 -2.67
C LEU A 73 12.91 -10.30 -3.96
N ASP A 74 13.49 -11.50 -3.86
CA ASP A 74 13.51 -12.45 -4.96
C ASP A 74 12.11 -13.01 -5.19
N PHE A 75 11.65 -13.07 -6.44
CA PHE A 75 10.32 -13.56 -6.81
C PHE A 75 10.06 -15.03 -6.42
N SER A 76 11.10 -15.82 -6.16
CA SER A 76 10.97 -17.20 -5.64
C SER A 76 10.65 -17.25 -4.15
N LEU A 77 10.76 -16.13 -3.43
CA LEU A 77 10.42 -16.06 -2.01
C LEU A 77 8.92 -16.26 -1.84
N THR A 78 8.56 -17.18 -0.95
CA THR A 78 7.18 -17.44 -0.55
C THR A 78 6.99 -17.09 0.92
N GLY A 79 5.77 -16.72 1.28
CA GLY A 79 5.39 -16.49 2.67
C GLY A 79 5.86 -15.17 3.29
N VAL A 80 6.47 -14.25 2.53
CA VAL A 80 6.86 -12.91 3.03
C VAL A 80 5.63 -12.17 3.54
N ILE A 81 4.61 -11.97 2.70
CA ILE A 81 3.35 -11.34 3.11
C ILE A 81 2.68 -12.09 4.28
N ALA A 82 2.67 -13.43 4.25
CA ALA A 82 2.08 -14.22 5.33
C ALA A 82 2.81 -13.99 6.67
N SER A 83 4.14 -13.89 6.66
CA SER A 83 4.94 -13.64 7.86
C SER A 83 4.72 -12.26 8.47
N LEU A 84 4.30 -11.27 7.65
CA LEU A 84 3.95 -9.93 8.09
C LEU A 84 2.48 -9.81 8.51
N ALA A 85 1.56 -10.33 7.71
CA ALA A 85 0.12 -10.15 7.90
C ALA A 85 -0.46 -11.03 9.02
N THR A 86 0.06 -12.25 9.20
CA THR A 86 -0.45 -13.19 10.23
C THR A 86 -0.39 -12.61 11.64
N PRO A 87 0.76 -12.10 12.15
CA PRO A 87 0.81 -11.54 13.51
C PRO A 87 -0.10 -10.32 13.69
N LEU A 88 -0.23 -9.47 12.65
CA LEU A 88 -1.11 -8.29 12.71
C LEU A 88 -2.59 -8.69 12.76
N ALA A 89 -2.98 -9.69 11.97
CA ALA A 89 -4.34 -10.20 11.97
C ALA A 89 -4.73 -10.84 13.32
N LEU A 90 -3.79 -11.52 13.99
CA LEU A 90 -4.02 -12.09 15.33
C LEU A 90 -4.32 -11.01 16.38
N GLU A 91 -3.80 -9.80 16.19
CA GLU A 91 -4.06 -8.64 17.04
C GLU A 91 -5.20 -7.74 16.52
N GLY A 92 -5.91 -8.16 15.46
CA GLY A 92 -7.02 -7.41 14.87
C GLY A 92 -6.61 -6.14 14.12
N VAL A 93 -5.34 -6.00 13.75
CA VAL A 93 -4.84 -4.86 12.98
C VAL A 93 -5.18 -5.05 11.51
N SER A 94 -5.80 -4.03 10.90
CA SER A 94 -6.15 -4.07 9.47
C SER A 94 -4.90 -3.92 8.60
N VAL A 95 -4.83 -4.70 7.52
CA VAL A 95 -3.68 -4.76 6.63
C VAL A 95 -4.11 -4.53 5.18
N PHE A 96 -3.35 -3.70 4.46
CA PHE A 96 -3.47 -3.52 3.02
C PHE A 96 -2.08 -3.64 2.37
N THR A 97 -1.92 -4.52 1.38
CA THR A 97 -0.59 -4.86 0.82
C THR A 97 -0.42 -4.35 -0.60
N LEU A 98 0.78 -3.87 -0.91
CA LEU A 98 1.17 -3.42 -2.24
C LEU A 98 2.51 -4.03 -2.61
N SER A 99 2.53 -4.92 -3.60
CA SER A 99 3.77 -5.44 -4.17
C SER A 99 4.24 -4.56 -5.30
N THR A 100 5.55 -4.36 -5.39
CA THR A 100 6.23 -3.76 -6.54
C THR A 100 7.15 -4.79 -7.18
N TYR A 101 7.91 -4.38 -8.20
CA TYR A 101 8.92 -5.26 -8.77
C TYR A 101 10.03 -5.60 -7.75
N ASP A 102 10.46 -4.61 -6.95
CA ASP A 102 11.61 -4.79 -6.08
C ASP A 102 11.22 -5.32 -4.70
N THR A 103 10.10 -4.87 -4.14
CA THR A 103 9.76 -5.18 -2.75
C THR A 103 8.27 -5.05 -2.47
N ASP A 104 7.88 -5.45 -1.27
CA ASP A 104 6.53 -5.33 -0.74
C ASP A 104 6.40 -4.14 0.22
N TYR A 105 5.22 -3.54 0.18
CA TYR A 105 4.76 -2.53 1.11
C TYR A 105 3.53 -3.07 1.85
N LEU A 106 3.48 -2.79 3.15
CA LEU A 106 2.44 -3.22 4.07
C LEU A 106 1.86 -1.98 4.76
N MET A 107 0.59 -1.68 4.49
CA MET A 107 -0.12 -0.59 5.14
C MET A 107 -0.93 -1.12 6.31
N VAL A 108 -0.89 -0.40 7.43
CA VAL A 108 -1.61 -0.74 8.67
C VAL A 108 -2.42 0.46 9.18
N LYS A 109 -3.47 0.17 9.95
CA LYS A 109 -4.33 1.14 10.62
C LYS A 109 -4.60 0.72 12.06
#